data_AF-A0A9W6VB63-F1
#
_entry.id   AF-A0A9W6VB63-F1
#
_cell.length_a   1.000
_cell.length_b   1.000
_cell.length_c   1.000
_cell.angle_alpha   90.00
_cell.angle_beta   90.00
_cell.angle_gamma   90.00
#
_symmetry.space_group_name_H-M   'P 1'
#
loop_
_entity.id
_entity.type
_entity.pdbx_description
1 polymer ?
#
loop_
_entity_poly.entity_id
_entity_poly.type
_entity_poly.pdbx_seq_one_letter_code
_entity_poly.pdbx_strand_id
1 'polypeptide(L)'
;MTTVIRRRTPLVASLLAIGLVLGACASGPSQVNAAAIVGGKTIGVNEVQDLVTKATQAEPAVRVLADQRKLNLLSRALLRQLVLHELIADYSVKQQITAEPAAVTQLAEQITGSFKEFPADGSASPEAIVQQAVNRTFPADYLARDFLLLAQFGQAQMDKLSVTFDFTLVAAAGEQGQTGSLRQQALDKANQLAKGLDEAKKVIDADVAAGAQAAKGETLTPASAPDIAGTVIFGAPANSVIAFQPNPENANWVVAVIHKRAQDGKPTAEAQEDARAATSLGRRLLQSTGNDLGITISPRYGVWDVADMNIAASESETLGVVLPIKNTPQQ
;
A
#
# COMPACT_ATOMS: atom_id res chain seq x y z
N MET A 1 40.68 31.78 60.33
CA MET A 1 40.52 31.62 61.79
C MET A 1 39.14 32.20 62.11
N THR A 2 38.14 31.51 62.64
CA THR A 2 38.11 30.34 63.54
C THR A 2 36.73 29.67 63.41
N THR A 3 36.72 28.39 63.75
CA THR A 3 35.74 27.33 63.53
C THR A 3 34.62 27.23 64.59
N VAL A 4 33.41 26.84 64.13
CA VAL A 4 32.54 25.72 64.60
C VAL A 4 31.80 25.81 65.96
N ILE A 5 30.52 25.37 65.97
CA ILE A 5 29.85 24.30 66.78
C ILE A 5 28.33 24.39 66.47
N ARG A 6 27.66 23.50 65.70
CA ARG A 6 27.27 22.08 65.86
C ARG A 6 26.19 21.83 66.94
N ARG A 7 24.94 21.51 66.54
CA ARG A 7 24.25 20.19 66.76
C ARG A 7 22.70 20.20 66.68
N ARG A 8 22.21 19.21 65.89
CA ARG A 8 21.10 18.24 66.14
C ARG A 8 19.63 18.66 65.96
N THR A 9 19.06 18.17 64.85
CA THR A 9 17.68 17.69 64.61
C THR A 9 17.26 16.60 65.61
N PRO A 10 15.96 16.31 65.86
CA PRO A 10 15.07 15.64 64.88
C PRO A 10 13.52 15.89 64.98
N LEU A 11 12.78 15.21 64.08
CA LEU A 11 11.33 14.93 64.00
C LEU A 11 10.43 16.00 63.32
N VAL A 12 10.10 15.81 62.03
CA VAL A 12 8.97 15.03 61.44
C VAL A 12 7.70 15.88 61.33
N ALA A 13 7.31 16.20 60.09
CA ALA A 13 5.93 16.19 59.59
C ALA A 13 5.91 16.49 58.08
N SER A 14 5.90 15.41 57.31
CA SER A 14 5.13 15.14 56.09
C SER A 14 4.32 16.29 55.48
N LEU A 15 4.68 16.70 54.26
CA LEU A 15 3.75 17.30 53.30
C LEU A 15 4.05 16.76 51.89
N LEU A 16 3.29 15.71 51.56
CA LEU A 16 2.76 15.34 50.24
C LEU A 16 3.61 15.76 49.02
N ALA A 17 4.56 14.90 48.67
CA ALA A 17 4.94 14.74 47.27
C ALA A 17 3.72 14.18 46.53
N ILE A 18 2.95 15.05 45.88
CA ILE A 18 2.07 14.64 44.79
C ILE A 18 3.01 14.27 43.64
N GLY A 19 3.43 13.01 43.66
CA GLY A 19 3.96 12.35 42.49
C GLY A 19 2.83 12.28 41.47
N LEU A 20 2.79 13.27 40.57
CA LEU A 20 2.17 13.10 39.27
C LEU A 20 2.98 12.02 38.55
N VAL A 21 2.63 10.77 38.83
CA VAL A 21 2.82 9.66 37.91
C VAL A 21 1.94 10.00 36.72
N LEU A 22 2.49 10.81 35.80
CA LEU A 22 2.05 10.80 34.43
C LEU A 22 2.25 9.37 33.96
N GLY A 23 1.16 8.62 33.95
CA GLY A 23 1.11 7.27 33.46
C GLY A 23 1.80 7.23 32.10
N ALA A 24 2.80 6.36 32.03
CA ALA A 24 3.38 5.93 30.78
C ALA A 24 2.27 5.29 29.93
N CYS A 25 1.65 6.09 29.07
CA CYS A 25 0.75 5.65 28.01
C CYS A 25 1.18 6.35 26.70
N ALA A 26 2.41 6.08 26.25
CA ALA A 26 2.83 6.16 24.85
C ALA A 26 4.26 5.61 24.68
N SER A 27 4.55 4.42 25.21
CA SER A 27 5.76 3.67 24.84
C SER A 27 5.56 2.93 23.51
N GLY A 28 4.96 3.61 22.54
CA GLY A 28 5.01 3.24 21.13
C GLY A 28 6.11 4.07 20.46
N PRO A 29 6.56 3.69 19.25
CA PRO A 29 7.59 4.44 18.56
C PRO A 29 7.20 5.92 18.45
N SER A 30 8.11 6.82 18.80
CA SER A 30 7.80 8.25 18.84
C SER A 30 7.39 8.73 17.44
N GLN A 31 6.12 9.07 17.25
CA GLN A 31 5.62 9.59 15.96
C GLN A 31 6.34 10.87 15.52
N VAL A 32 6.97 11.58 16.46
CA VAL A 32 7.62 12.88 16.28
C VAL A 32 8.71 12.87 15.19
N ASN A 33 9.33 11.72 14.88
CA ASN A 33 10.33 11.60 13.82
C ASN A 33 10.10 10.40 12.87
N ALA A 34 8.90 9.82 12.90
CA ALA A 34 8.54 8.73 12.01
C ALA A 34 8.10 9.27 10.65
N ALA A 35 8.63 8.72 9.57
CA ALA A 35 8.09 8.87 8.23
C ALA A 35 6.96 7.86 7.99
N ALA A 36 7.15 6.62 8.47
CA ALA A 36 6.12 5.61 8.56
C ALA A 36 6.36 4.70 9.77
N ILE A 37 5.29 4.03 10.22
CA ILE A 37 5.33 2.93 11.17
C ILE A 37 4.65 1.73 10.51
N VAL A 38 5.33 0.58 10.46
CA VAL A 38 4.84 -0.67 9.85
C VAL A 38 5.05 -1.79 10.86
N GLY A 39 3.99 -2.39 11.39
CA GLY A 39 4.13 -3.50 12.35
C GLY A 39 4.92 -3.13 13.61
N GLY A 40 4.85 -1.87 14.03
CA GLY A 40 5.64 -1.33 15.14
C GLY A 40 7.10 -0.97 14.81
N LYS A 41 7.61 -1.30 13.63
CA LYS A 41 8.90 -0.81 13.15
C LYS A 41 8.77 0.62 12.64
N THR A 42 9.73 1.46 12.96
CA THR A 42 9.75 2.88 12.54
C THR A 42 10.70 3.08 11.40
N ILE A 43 10.18 3.62 10.30
CA ILE A 43 10.96 4.21 9.22
C ILE A 43 11.14 5.69 9.55
N GLY A 44 12.39 6.13 9.70
CA GLY A 44 12.72 7.47 10.18
C GLY A 44 12.57 8.55 9.10
N VAL A 45 12.23 9.77 9.51
CA VAL A 45 12.30 10.95 8.62
C VAL A 45 13.71 11.13 8.05
N ASN A 46 14.74 10.99 8.89
CA ASN A 46 16.13 11.19 8.49
C ASN A 46 16.55 10.18 7.42
N GLU A 47 16.11 8.93 7.55
CA GLU A 47 16.37 7.89 6.55
C GLU A 47 15.81 8.26 5.17
N VAL A 48 14.58 8.76 5.11
CA VAL A 48 14.00 9.24 3.85
C VAL A 48 14.76 10.47 3.30
N GLN A 49 15.19 11.39 4.16
CA GLN A 49 15.96 12.56 3.76
C GLN A 49 17.36 12.20 3.22
N ASP A 50 18.02 11.22 3.84
CA ASP A 50 19.29 10.69 3.38
C ASP A 50 19.15 10.02 2.02
N LEU A 51 18.07 9.26 1.81
CA LEU A 51 17.75 8.66 0.50
C LEU A 51 17.47 9.72 -0.58
N VAL A 52 16.75 10.80 -0.27
CA VAL A 52 16.53 11.90 -1.22
C VAL A 52 17.86 12.59 -1.58
N THR A 53 18.74 12.78 -0.60
CA THR A 53 20.08 13.36 -0.82
C THR A 53 20.91 12.45 -1.72
N LYS A 54 20.93 11.14 -1.43
CA LYS A 54 21.60 10.13 -2.25
C LYS A 54 21.04 10.07 -3.67
N ALA A 55 19.72 10.12 -3.84
CA ALA A 55 19.06 10.16 -5.14
C ALA A 55 19.51 11.38 -5.97
N THR A 56 19.59 12.55 -5.34
CA THR A 56 20.03 13.80 -6.00
C THR A 56 21.49 13.74 -6.45
N GLN A 57 22.32 12.97 -5.75
CA GLN A 57 23.73 12.75 -6.14
C GLN A 57 23.85 11.68 -7.25
N ALA A 58 23.01 10.65 -7.22
CA ALA A 58 23.08 9.50 -8.13
C ALA A 58 22.37 9.73 -9.47
N GLU A 59 21.38 10.62 -9.52
CA GLU A 59 20.57 10.93 -10.70
C GLU A 59 20.41 12.45 -10.89
N PRO A 60 21.20 13.07 -11.78
CA PRO A 60 21.14 14.52 -12.04
C PRO A 60 19.75 15.02 -12.44
N ALA A 61 18.94 14.20 -13.11
CA ALA A 61 17.58 14.58 -13.50
C ALA A 61 16.66 14.86 -12.30
N VAL A 62 17.01 14.41 -11.08
CA VAL A 62 16.28 14.77 -9.85
C VAL A 62 16.27 16.29 -9.61
N ARG A 63 17.26 17.04 -10.11
CA ARG A 63 17.26 18.51 -10.04
C ARG A 63 16.04 19.13 -10.73
N VAL A 64 15.58 18.52 -11.84
CA VAL A 64 14.35 18.94 -12.53
C VAL A 64 13.14 18.83 -11.60
N LEU A 65 13.06 17.78 -10.77
CA LEU A 65 12.01 17.65 -9.76
C LEU A 65 12.12 18.75 -8.70
N ALA A 66 13.33 19.12 -8.28
CA ALA A 66 13.55 20.21 -7.32
C ALA A 66 13.08 21.55 -7.89
N ASP A 67 13.49 21.88 -9.12
CA ASP A 67 13.12 23.11 -9.81
C ASP A 67 11.60 23.22 -10.02
N GLN A 68 10.94 22.09 -10.28
CA GLN A 68 9.49 21.99 -10.41
C GLN A 68 8.74 21.84 -9.08
N ARG A 69 9.43 21.88 -7.93
CA ARG A 69 8.86 21.66 -6.58
C ARG A 69 8.14 20.31 -6.41
N LYS A 70 8.63 19.28 -7.10
CA LYS A 70 8.11 17.90 -7.16
C LYS A 70 8.96 16.88 -6.38
N LEU A 71 9.89 17.30 -5.52
CA LEU A 71 10.67 16.38 -4.67
C LEU A 71 9.82 15.56 -3.69
N ASN A 72 8.59 16.00 -3.42
CA ASN A 72 7.61 15.23 -2.67
C ASN A 72 7.25 13.91 -3.38
N LEU A 73 7.22 13.86 -4.71
CA LEU A 73 6.99 12.62 -5.47
C LEU A 73 8.10 11.61 -5.20
N LEU A 74 9.37 12.05 -5.29
CA LEU A 74 10.53 11.22 -4.99
C LEU A 74 10.51 10.73 -3.53
N SER A 75 10.24 11.64 -2.59
CA SER A 75 10.21 11.32 -1.16
C SER A 75 9.17 10.26 -0.83
N ARG A 76 7.96 10.36 -1.40
CA ARG A 76 6.91 9.34 -1.27
C ARG A 76 7.31 8.02 -1.90
N ALA A 77 7.92 8.03 -3.09
CA ALA A 77 8.32 6.81 -3.77
C ALA A 77 9.43 6.05 -3.02
N LEU A 78 10.40 6.77 -2.44
CA LEU A 78 11.43 6.20 -1.56
C LEU A 78 10.81 5.60 -0.30
N LEU A 79 9.93 6.34 0.38
CA LEU A 79 9.23 5.85 1.57
C LEU A 79 8.37 4.62 1.26
N ARG A 80 7.67 4.62 0.11
CA ARG A 80 6.91 3.46 -0.37
C ARG A 80 7.80 2.23 -0.55
N GLN A 81 8.99 2.38 -1.12
CA GLN A 81 9.92 1.25 -1.26
C GLN A 81 10.32 0.67 0.10
N LEU A 82 10.56 1.52 1.11
CA LEU A 82 10.86 1.07 2.47
C LEU A 82 9.65 0.36 3.11
N VAL A 83 8.44 0.91 2.97
CA VAL A 83 7.21 0.27 3.47
C VAL A 83 7.01 -1.10 2.80
N LEU A 84 7.12 -1.17 1.47
CA LEU A 84 6.96 -2.43 0.74
C LEU A 84 8.00 -3.46 1.17
N HIS A 85 9.24 -3.06 1.39
CA HIS A 85 10.29 -3.95 1.88
C HIS A 85 9.93 -4.56 3.24
N GLU A 86 9.41 -3.75 4.18
CA GLU A 86 8.95 -4.27 5.48
C GLU A 86 7.80 -5.27 5.33
N LEU A 87 6.86 -5.01 4.44
CA LEU A 87 5.77 -5.96 4.15
C LEU A 87 6.26 -7.24 3.47
N ILE A 88 7.22 -7.13 2.54
CA ILE A 88 7.85 -8.27 1.87
C ILE A 88 8.59 -9.13 2.89
N ALA A 89 9.39 -8.52 3.77
CA ALA A 89 10.14 -9.23 4.79
C ALA A 89 9.22 -10.01 5.74
N ASP A 90 8.14 -9.40 6.23
CA ASP A 90 7.18 -10.07 7.09
C ASP A 90 6.43 -11.21 6.36
N TYR A 91 5.97 -10.95 5.13
CA TYR A 91 5.28 -11.97 4.34
C TYR A 91 6.21 -13.14 3.99
N SER A 92 7.48 -12.88 3.64
CA SER A 92 8.51 -13.90 3.41
C SER A 92 8.70 -14.81 4.62
N VAL A 93 8.78 -14.24 5.83
CA VAL A 93 8.92 -15.02 7.06
C VAL A 93 7.68 -15.89 7.29
N LYS A 94 6.47 -15.32 7.13
CA LYS A 94 5.20 -16.04 7.31
C LYS A 94 5.03 -17.18 6.30
N GLN A 95 5.43 -16.97 5.04
CA GLN A 95 5.30 -17.96 3.97
C GLN A 95 6.51 -18.87 3.83
N GLN A 96 7.58 -18.63 4.60
CA GLN A 96 8.86 -19.35 4.50
C GLN A 96 9.47 -19.32 3.09
N ILE A 97 9.33 -18.17 2.41
CA ILE A 97 9.83 -17.95 1.05
C ILE A 97 11.08 -17.07 1.10
N THR A 98 12.16 -17.53 0.45
CA THR A 98 13.44 -16.84 0.36
C THR A 98 13.89 -16.70 -1.09
N ALA A 99 14.54 -15.57 -1.40
CA ALA A 99 15.19 -15.37 -2.69
C ALA A 99 16.54 -16.10 -2.74
N GLU A 100 16.79 -16.80 -3.84
CA GLU A 100 18.03 -17.52 -4.06
C GLU A 100 19.20 -16.53 -4.31
N PRO A 101 20.35 -16.66 -3.61
CA PRO A 101 21.43 -15.68 -3.68
C PRO A 101 22.04 -15.43 -5.07
N ALA A 102 22.18 -16.46 -5.91
CA ALA A 102 22.73 -16.30 -7.26
C ALA A 102 21.75 -15.54 -8.17
N ALA A 103 20.44 -15.80 -8.06
CA ALA A 103 19.38 -15.10 -8.76
C ALA A 103 19.31 -13.63 -8.34
N VAL A 104 19.49 -13.33 -7.04
CA VAL A 104 19.57 -11.94 -6.55
C VAL A 104 20.76 -11.22 -7.19
N THR A 105 21.94 -11.84 -7.21
CA THR A 105 23.14 -11.27 -7.83
C THR A 105 22.92 -11.02 -9.32
N GLN A 106 22.41 -12.02 -10.05
CA GLN A 106 22.16 -11.91 -11.48
C GLN A 106 21.15 -10.79 -11.81
N LEU A 107 20.05 -10.69 -11.06
CA LEU A 107 19.08 -9.63 -11.28
C LEU A 107 19.62 -8.26 -10.88
N ALA A 108 20.44 -8.16 -9.83
CA ALA A 108 21.09 -6.92 -9.43
C ALA A 108 22.04 -6.40 -10.54
N GLU A 109 22.79 -7.29 -11.19
CA GLU A 109 23.61 -6.96 -12.37
C GLU A 109 22.75 -6.46 -13.54
N GLN A 110 21.59 -7.08 -13.78
CA GLN A 110 20.66 -6.63 -14.82
C GLN A 110 20.08 -5.25 -14.51
N ILE A 111 19.69 -4.99 -13.25
CA ILE A 111 19.18 -3.69 -12.80
C ILE A 111 20.25 -2.62 -13.06
N THR A 112 21.47 -2.83 -12.60
CA THR A 112 22.56 -1.87 -12.77
C THR A 112 22.95 -1.67 -14.24
N GLY A 113 22.99 -2.74 -15.02
CA GLY A 113 23.23 -2.69 -16.47
C GLY A 113 22.12 -1.99 -17.26
N SER A 114 20.90 -1.91 -16.71
CA SER A 114 19.76 -1.22 -17.35
C SER A 114 19.77 0.29 -17.16
N PHE A 115 20.64 0.82 -16.30
CA PHE A 115 20.71 2.26 -16.00
C PHE A 115 21.17 3.05 -17.23
N LYS A 116 20.24 3.81 -17.80
CA LYS A 116 20.52 4.80 -18.84
C LYS A 116 20.75 6.18 -18.23
N GLU A 117 21.50 7.02 -18.92
CA GLU A 117 21.53 8.45 -18.59
C GLU A 117 20.14 9.04 -18.90
N PHE A 118 19.58 9.79 -17.95
CA PHE A 118 18.27 10.41 -18.10
C PHE A 118 18.44 11.87 -18.50
N PRO A 119 17.63 12.39 -19.45
CA PRO A 119 17.76 13.77 -19.87
C PRO A 119 17.40 14.72 -18.72
N ALA A 120 18.31 15.66 -18.42
CA ALA A 120 18.14 16.68 -17.39
C ALA A 120 17.61 18.02 -17.94
N ASP A 121 17.20 18.05 -19.21
CA ASP A 121 16.66 19.23 -19.92
C ASP A 121 15.15 19.45 -19.68
N GLY A 122 14.51 18.58 -18.89
CA GLY A 122 13.07 18.65 -18.60
C GLY A 122 12.17 17.93 -19.59
N SER A 123 12.72 17.22 -20.59
CA SER A 123 11.93 16.40 -21.54
C SER A 123 11.36 15.12 -20.91
N ALA A 124 11.97 14.64 -19.82
CA ALA A 124 11.51 13.48 -19.08
C ALA A 124 10.29 13.79 -18.20
N SER A 125 9.33 12.84 -18.13
CA SER A 125 8.23 12.96 -17.19
C SER A 125 8.73 12.83 -15.74
N PRO A 126 8.12 13.54 -14.78
CA PRO A 126 8.47 13.43 -13.37
C PRO A 126 8.45 11.98 -12.84
N GLU A 127 7.49 11.19 -13.28
CA GLU A 127 7.30 9.79 -12.86
C GLU A 127 8.47 8.93 -13.32
N ALA A 128 8.96 9.14 -14.54
CA ALA A 128 10.10 8.42 -15.07
C ALA A 128 11.41 8.80 -14.36
N ILE A 129 11.59 10.09 -14.03
CA ILE A 129 12.72 10.57 -13.22
C ILE A 129 12.68 9.91 -11.83
N VAL A 130 11.51 9.90 -11.18
CA VAL A 130 11.33 9.29 -9.85
C VAL A 130 11.67 7.80 -9.88
N GLN A 131 11.16 7.06 -10.86
CA GLN A 131 11.40 5.62 -10.97
C GLN A 131 12.89 5.29 -11.14
N GLN A 132 13.57 6.03 -12.02
CA GLN A 132 15.01 5.90 -12.25
C GLN A 132 15.80 6.25 -10.98
N ALA A 133 15.45 7.36 -10.32
CA ALA A 133 16.11 7.82 -9.10
C ALA A 133 15.98 6.80 -7.96
N VAL A 134 14.79 6.23 -7.74
CA VAL A 134 14.58 5.15 -6.75
C VAL A 134 15.50 3.97 -7.05
N ASN A 135 15.53 3.50 -8.31
CA ASN A 135 16.34 2.35 -8.70
C ASN A 135 17.85 2.57 -8.50
N ARG A 136 18.35 3.80 -8.67
CA ARG A 136 19.75 4.17 -8.44
C ARG A 136 20.08 4.44 -6.97
N THR A 137 19.08 4.73 -6.15
CA THR A 137 19.28 5.12 -4.74
C THR A 137 19.47 3.91 -3.85
N PHE A 138 18.67 2.86 -4.03
CA PHE A 138 18.78 1.63 -3.25
C PHE A 138 19.90 0.72 -3.79
N PRO A 139 20.52 -0.10 -2.92
CA PRO A 139 21.40 -1.17 -3.38
C PRO A 139 20.68 -2.09 -4.39
N ALA A 140 21.36 -2.51 -5.44
CA ALA A 140 20.73 -3.29 -6.50
C ALA A 140 20.30 -4.70 -6.02
N ASP A 141 21.03 -5.30 -5.10
CA ASP A 141 20.70 -6.57 -4.44
C ASP A 141 19.45 -6.46 -3.56
N TYR A 142 19.25 -5.31 -2.91
CA TYR A 142 18.03 -5.00 -2.16
C TYR A 142 16.80 -5.00 -3.09
N LEU A 143 16.87 -4.28 -4.21
CA LEU A 143 15.78 -4.21 -5.19
C LEU A 143 15.53 -5.56 -5.87
N ALA A 144 16.60 -6.26 -6.23
CA ALA A 144 16.52 -7.58 -6.84
C ALA A 144 15.86 -8.60 -5.92
N ARG A 145 16.21 -8.60 -4.62
CA ARG A 145 15.59 -9.47 -3.63
C ARG A 145 14.10 -9.21 -3.51
N ASP A 146 13.70 -7.95 -3.34
CA ASP A 146 12.28 -7.58 -3.23
C ASP A 146 11.51 -8.01 -4.48
N PHE A 147 12.06 -7.74 -5.68
CA PHE A 147 11.43 -8.13 -6.94
C PHE A 147 11.24 -9.65 -7.06
N LEU A 148 12.28 -10.44 -6.76
CA LEU A 148 12.22 -11.90 -6.83
C LEU A 148 11.21 -12.47 -5.82
N LEU A 149 11.16 -11.93 -4.60
CA LEU A 149 10.21 -12.35 -3.59
C LEU A 149 8.77 -12.06 -4.03
N LEU A 150 8.49 -10.87 -4.55
CA LEU A 150 7.18 -10.53 -5.10
C LEU A 150 6.78 -11.49 -6.23
N ALA A 151 7.69 -11.77 -7.17
CA ALA A 151 7.43 -12.72 -8.25
C ALA A 151 7.11 -14.12 -7.71
N GLN A 152 7.87 -14.61 -6.71
CA GLN A 152 7.62 -15.90 -6.07
C GLN A 152 6.29 -15.94 -5.32
N PHE A 153 5.93 -14.86 -4.60
CA PHE A 153 4.65 -14.77 -3.89
C PHE A 153 3.48 -14.89 -4.86
N GLY A 154 3.53 -14.14 -5.96
CA GLY A 154 2.50 -14.19 -6.99
C GLY A 154 2.45 -15.53 -7.69
N GLN A 155 3.59 -16.06 -8.11
CA GLN A 155 3.66 -17.37 -8.76
C GLN A 155 3.06 -18.48 -7.90
N ALA A 156 3.30 -18.45 -6.58
CA ALA A 156 2.74 -19.42 -5.64
C ALA A 156 1.21 -19.37 -5.52
N GLN A 157 0.58 -18.27 -5.94
CA GLN A 157 -0.85 -18.00 -5.80
C GLN A 157 -1.60 -17.85 -7.13
N MET A 158 -0.89 -17.75 -8.26
CA MET A 158 -1.47 -17.46 -9.58
C MET A 158 -2.66 -18.38 -9.92
N ASP A 159 -2.53 -19.67 -9.61
CA ASP A 159 -3.51 -20.68 -9.97
C ASP A 159 -4.34 -21.19 -8.79
N LYS A 160 -3.98 -20.74 -7.58
CA LYS A 160 -4.66 -21.14 -6.34
C LYS A 160 -5.66 -20.09 -5.88
N LEU A 161 -5.37 -18.82 -6.19
CA LEU A 161 -6.20 -17.71 -5.81
C LEU A 161 -7.43 -17.62 -6.71
N SER A 162 -8.60 -17.60 -6.09
CA SER A 162 -9.86 -17.24 -6.73
C SER A 162 -10.62 -16.25 -5.88
N VAL A 163 -11.33 -15.34 -6.53
CA VAL A 163 -12.15 -14.32 -5.89
C VAL A 163 -13.54 -14.38 -6.50
N THR A 164 -14.56 -14.57 -5.65
CA THR A 164 -15.97 -14.52 -6.03
C THR A 164 -16.57 -13.20 -5.54
N PHE A 165 -17.22 -12.46 -6.43
CA PHE A 165 -17.73 -11.12 -6.16
C PHE A 165 -18.94 -10.76 -7.01
N ASP A 166 -19.68 -9.75 -6.54
CA ASP A 166 -20.64 -9.00 -7.34
C ASP A 166 -20.03 -7.64 -7.69
N PHE A 167 -20.35 -7.06 -8.84
CA PHE A 167 -19.85 -5.73 -9.19
C PHE A 167 -20.87 -4.87 -9.94
N THR A 168 -20.61 -3.57 -9.92
CA THR A 168 -21.30 -2.54 -10.69
C THR A 168 -20.27 -1.51 -11.16
N LEU A 169 -20.39 -1.03 -12.39
CA LEU A 169 -19.54 0.03 -12.91
C LEU A 169 -20.14 1.41 -12.69
N VAL A 170 -19.31 2.31 -12.21
CA VAL A 170 -19.58 3.75 -12.20
C VAL A 170 -18.75 4.36 -13.33
N ALA A 171 -19.41 4.54 -14.47
CA ALA A 171 -18.84 5.17 -15.66
C ALA A 171 -19.53 6.52 -15.90
N ALA A 172 -18.92 7.37 -16.72
CA ALA A 172 -19.60 8.55 -17.25
C ALA A 172 -20.74 8.12 -18.18
N ALA A 173 -21.93 7.89 -17.63
CA ALA A 173 -23.13 7.75 -18.44
C ALA A 173 -23.66 9.15 -18.77
N GLY A 174 -23.93 9.41 -20.04
CA GLY A 174 -24.65 10.61 -20.47
C GLY A 174 -26.00 10.67 -19.79
N GLU A 175 -26.17 11.66 -18.91
CA GLU A 175 -27.43 12.07 -18.29
C GLU A 175 -28.19 11.00 -17.47
N GLN A 176 -28.07 11.06 -16.14
CA GLN A 176 -29.21 10.99 -15.22
C GLN A 176 -28.80 11.40 -13.80
N GLY A 177 -28.95 12.69 -13.49
CA GLY A 177 -29.29 13.20 -12.15
C GLY A 177 -28.31 13.02 -10.99
N GLN A 178 -27.15 12.39 -11.16
CA GLN A 178 -26.18 12.21 -10.06
C GLN A 178 -25.19 13.37 -10.00
N THR A 179 -25.22 14.12 -8.90
CA THR A 179 -24.29 15.22 -8.61
C THR A 179 -22.98 14.69 -8.02
N GLY A 180 -21.83 15.14 -8.51
CA GLY A 180 -20.51 14.79 -7.97
C GLY A 180 -19.58 14.15 -9.00
N SER A 181 -18.28 14.04 -8.69
CA SER A 181 -17.31 13.36 -9.55
C SER A 181 -17.58 11.85 -9.60
N LEU A 182 -17.14 11.15 -10.67
CA LEU A 182 -17.26 9.69 -10.77
C LEU A 182 -16.65 8.97 -9.56
N ARG A 183 -15.54 9.51 -9.04
CA ARG A 183 -14.94 9.05 -7.78
C ARG A 183 -15.93 9.14 -6.63
N GLN A 184 -16.56 10.30 -6.43
CA GLN A 184 -17.51 10.47 -5.34
C GLN A 184 -18.68 9.49 -5.46
N GLN A 185 -19.22 9.31 -6.67
CA GLN A 185 -20.30 8.35 -6.94
C GLN A 185 -19.88 6.91 -6.62
N ALA A 186 -18.67 6.51 -7.01
CA ALA A 186 -18.11 5.20 -6.70
C ALA A 186 -17.93 4.98 -5.20
N LEU A 187 -17.43 5.99 -4.48
CA LEU A 187 -17.25 5.93 -3.03
C LEU A 187 -18.60 5.91 -2.29
N ASP A 188 -19.59 6.69 -2.73
CA ASP A 188 -20.92 6.70 -2.14
C ASP A 188 -21.61 5.34 -2.33
N LYS A 189 -21.51 4.77 -3.54
CA LYS A 189 -21.97 3.41 -3.82
C LYS A 189 -21.24 2.38 -2.97
N ALA A 190 -19.92 2.47 -2.84
CA ALA A 190 -19.15 1.57 -1.98
C ALA A 190 -19.61 1.63 -0.52
N ASN A 191 -19.83 2.84 0.01
CA ASN A 191 -20.36 3.04 1.35
C ASN A 191 -21.78 2.49 1.51
N GLN A 192 -22.62 2.58 0.48
CA GLN A 192 -23.95 1.99 0.49
C GLN A 192 -23.89 0.47 0.58
N LEU A 193 -23.08 -0.17 -0.27
CA LEU A 193 -22.88 -1.63 -0.27
C LEU A 193 -22.26 -2.11 1.06
N ALA A 194 -21.37 -1.31 1.66
CA ALA A 194 -20.72 -1.66 2.93
C ALA A 194 -21.65 -1.65 4.15
N LYS A 195 -22.92 -1.24 4.02
CA LYS A 195 -23.90 -1.23 5.12
C LYS A 195 -24.31 -2.63 5.58
N GLY A 196 -24.19 -3.65 4.71
CA GLY A 196 -24.53 -5.04 5.02
C GLY A 196 -24.73 -5.87 3.75
N LEU A 197 -24.59 -7.20 3.84
CA LEU A 197 -24.71 -8.09 2.67
C LEU A 197 -26.10 -8.03 2.01
N ASP A 198 -27.18 -7.92 2.79
CA ASP A 198 -28.54 -7.80 2.25
C ASP A 198 -28.75 -6.48 1.50
N GLU A 199 -28.17 -5.39 2.02
CA GLU A 199 -28.22 -4.08 1.35
C GLU A 199 -27.41 -4.12 0.06
N ALA A 200 -26.21 -4.71 0.12
CA ALA A 200 -25.36 -4.90 -1.05
C ALA A 200 -26.09 -5.67 -2.16
N LYS A 201 -26.74 -6.77 -1.79
CA LYS A 201 -27.55 -7.57 -2.72
C LYS A 201 -28.67 -6.75 -3.37
N LYS A 202 -29.45 -6.00 -2.57
CA LYS A 202 -30.55 -5.16 -3.10
C LYS A 202 -30.05 -4.13 -4.09
N VAL A 203 -28.93 -3.47 -3.78
CA VAL A 203 -28.34 -2.44 -4.63
C VAL A 203 -27.84 -3.01 -5.95
N ILE A 204 -27.13 -4.13 -5.93
CA ILE A 204 -26.67 -4.80 -7.16
C ILE A 204 -27.86 -5.33 -7.97
N ASP A 205 -28.86 -5.94 -7.33
CA ASP A 205 -30.08 -6.41 -8.01
C ASP A 205 -30.81 -5.25 -8.70
N ALA A 206 -30.86 -4.07 -8.07
CA ALA A 206 -31.43 -2.86 -8.65
C ALA A 206 -30.60 -2.31 -9.83
N ASP A 207 -29.27 -2.27 -9.71
CA ASP A 207 -28.39 -1.82 -10.79
C ASP A 207 -28.52 -2.73 -12.02
N VAL A 208 -28.58 -4.06 -11.83
CA VAL A 208 -28.83 -5.04 -12.91
C VAL A 208 -30.21 -4.83 -13.55
N ALA A 209 -31.25 -4.65 -12.73
CA ALA A 209 -32.61 -4.42 -13.24
C ALA A 209 -32.75 -3.09 -14.00
N ALA A 210 -31.94 -2.08 -13.64
CA ALA A 210 -31.87 -0.80 -14.33
C ALA A 210 -31.00 -0.84 -15.62
N GLY A 211 -30.41 -1.99 -15.96
CA GLY A 211 -29.56 -2.14 -17.13
C GLY A 211 -28.16 -1.51 -16.97
N ALA A 212 -27.73 -1.23 -15.74
CA ALA A 212 -26.36 -0.82 -15.49
C ALA A 212 -25.38 -1.96 -15.83
N GLN A 213 -24.12 -1.63 -16.10
CA GLN A 213 -23.07 -2.63 -16.28
C GLN A 213 -22.69 -3.23 -14.92
N ALA A 214 -23.46 -4.23 -14.49
CA ALA A 214 -23.34 -4.92 -13.22
C ALA A 214 -23.51 -6.44 -13.41
N ALA A 215 -22.85 -7.24 -12.58
CA ALA A 215 -22.95 -8.69 -12.60
C ALA A 215 -22.87 -9.29 -11.18
N LYS A 216 -23.28 -10.55 -11.05
CA LYS A 216 -23.39 -11.26 -9.77
C LYS A 216 -22.71 -12.62 -9.83
N GLY A 217 -22.06 -13.00 -8.74
CA GLY A 217 -21.44 -14.32 -8.59
C GLY A 217 -20.26 -14.55 -9.53
N GLU A 218 -19.65 -13.47 -10.03
CA GLU A 218 -18.48 -13.55 -10.89
C GLU A 218 -17.32 -14.17 -10.12
N THR A 219 -16.56 -15.05 -10.77
CA THR A 219 -15.37 -15.66 -10.17
C THR A 219 -14.19 -15.46 -11.09
N LEU A 220 -13.13 -14.86 -10.55
CA LEU A 220 -11.89 -14.60 -11.28
C LEU A 220 -10.70 -15.26 -10.60
N THR A 221 -9.75 -15.71 -11.41
CA THR A 221 -8.40 -16.06 -10.97
C THR A 221 -7.40 -15.09 -11.59
N PRO A 222 -6.23 -14.86 -10.96
CA PRO A 222 -5.17 -14.09 -11.58
C PRO A 222 -4.72 -14.68 -12.93
N ALA A 223 -4.68 -16.01 -13.04
CA ALA A 223 -4.34 -16.71 -14.27
C ALA A 223 -5.32 -16.42 -15.42
N SER A 224 -6.64 -16.31 -15.14
CA SER A 224 -7.65 -16.01 -16.17
C SER A 224 -7.73 -14.53 -16.52
N ALA A 225 -7.15 -13.64 -15.70
CA ALA A 225 -7.25 -12.19 -15.85
C ALA A 225 -5.92 -11.49 -15.48
N PRO A 226 -4.82 -11.78 -16.21
CA PRO A 226 -3.48 -11.29 -15.86
C PRO A 226 -3.37 -9.77 -15.87
N ASP A 227 -4.12 -9.09 -16.75
CA ASP A 227 -4.13 -7.63 -16.87
C ASP A 227 -4.58 -6.90 -15.60
N ILE A 228 -5.41 -7.56 -14.78
CA ILE A 228 -5.92 -7.01 -13.52
C ILE A 228 -5.36 -7.73 -12.28
N ALA A 229 -4.38 -8.62 -12.44
CA ALA A 229 -3.75 -9.37 -11.35
C ALA A 229 -3.14 -8.47 -10.26
N GLY A 230 -2.71 -7.26 -10.64
CA GLY A 230 -2.18 -6.25 -9.73
C GLY A 230 -3.22 -5.39 -9.01
N THR A 231 -4.51 -5.56 -9.30
CA THR A 231 -5.57 -4.65 -8.82
C THR A 231 -6.13 -5.06 -7.46
N VAL A 232 -6.91 -4.15 -6.86
CA VAL A 232 -7.41 -4.29 -5.50
C VAL A 232 -8.22 -5.60 -5.28
N ILE A 233 -8.82 -6.14 -6.35
CA ILE A 233 -9.71 -7.29 -6.28
C ILE A 233 -9.06 -8.56 -5.69
N PHE A 234 -7.78 -8.82 -6.00
CA PHE A 234 -7.10 -10.05 -5.57
C PHE A 234 -6.50 -10.00 -4.16
N GLY A 235 -6.47 -8.82 -3.55
CA GLY A 235 -5.94 -8.61 -2.19
C GLY A 235 -7.01 -8.20 -1.17
N ALA A 236 -8.22 -7.90 -1.62
CA ALA A 236 -9.32 -7.52 -0.74
C ALA A 236 -9.83 -8.74 0.06
N PRO A 237 -10.11 -8.58 1.36
CA PRO A 237 -10.63 -9.67 2.17
C PRO A 237 -12.06 -10.04 1.77
N ALA A 238 -12.48 -11.26 2.08
CA ALA A 238 -13.90 -11.62 1.99
C ALA A 238 -14.74 -10.70 2.90
N ASN A 239 -16.02 -10.52 2.56
CA ASN A 239 -16.93 -9.61 3.25
C ASN A 239 -16.44 -8.14 3.24
N SER A 240 -15.86 -7.71 2.14
CA SER A 240 -15.47 -6.31 1.93
C SER A 240 -16.06 -5.75 0.64
N VAL A 241 -16.14 -4.43 0.58
CA VAL A 241 -16.48 -3.68 -0.63
C VAL A 241 -15.23 -2.94 -1.10
N ILE A 242 -14.95 -3.03 -2.38
CA ILE A 242 -13.89 -2.27 -3.03
C ILE A 242 -14.51 -1.25 -3.98
N ALA A 243 -13.88 -0.09 -4.09
CA ALA A 243 -14.09 0.82 -5.21
C ALA A 243 -12.73 1.29 -5.72
N PHE A 244 -12.46 1.10 -7.01
CA PHE A 244 -11.16 1.42 -7.59
C PHE A 244 -11.27 1.66 -9.10
N GLN A 245 -10.23 2.26 -9.67
CA GLN A 245 -10.04 2.40 -11.11
C GLN A 245 -9.12 1.28 -11.61
N PRO A 246 -9.59 0.33 -12.43
CA PRO A 246 -8.74 -0.75 -12.96
C PRO A 246 -7.63 -0.24 -13.89
N ASN A 247 -7.94 0.83 -14.63
CA ASN A 247 -6.97 1.54 -15.47
C ASN A 247 -7.11 3.05 -15.20
N PRO A 248 -6.08 3.74 -14.70
CA PRO A 248 -6.15 5.18 -14.42
C PRO A 248 -6.32 6.05 -15.67
N GLU A 249 -6.02 5.52 -16.87
CA GLU A 249 -6.29 6.22 -18.14
C GLU A 249 -7.78 6.24 -18.49
N ASN A 250 -8.55 5.30 -17.94
CA ASN A 250 -9.99 5.23 -18.11
C ASN A 250 -10.68 5.72 -16.83
N ALA A 251 -11.56 6.73 -16.97
CA ALA A 251 -12.22 7.33 -15.81
C ALA A 251 -13.23 6.40 -15.09
N ASN A 252 -13.43 5.17 -15.57
CA ASN A 252 -14.42 4.23 -15.04
C ASN A 252 -13.97 3.64 -13.70
N TRP A 253 -14.92 3.55 -12.78
CA TRP A 253 -14.73 2.94 -11.47
C TRP A 253 -15.46 1.60 -11.42
N VAL A 254 -14.79 0.59 -10.87
CA VAL A 254 -15.43 -0.67 -10.47
C VAL A 254 -15.76 -0.56 -9.00
N VAL A 255 -17.01 -0.84 -8.64
CA VAL A 255 -17.42 -1.05 -7.25
C VAL A 255 -17.84 -2.51 -7.10
N ALA A 256 -17.19 -3.26 -6.22
CA ALA A 256 -17.41 -4.69 -6.08
C ALA A 256 -17.53 -5.15 -4.62
N VAL A 257 -18.36 -6.16 -4.39
CA VAL A 257 -18.59 -6.82 -3.10
C VAL A 257 -17.87 -8.16 -3.15
N ILE A 258 -16.83 -8.31 -2.35
CA ILE A 258 -16.04 -9.54 -2.28
C ILE A 258 -16.73 -10.52 -1.34
N HIS A 259 -17.32 -11.56 -1.89
CA HIS A 259 -18.01 -12.60 -1.12
C HIS A 259 -17.05 -13.65 -0.59
N LYS A 260 -16.13 -14.09 -1.44
CA LYS A 260 -15.20 -15.17 -1.12
C LYS A 260 -13.84 -14.91 -1.75
N ARG A 261 -12.79 -15.21 -0.98
CA ARG A 261 -11.41 -15.28 -1.45
C ARG A 261 -10.85 -16.63 -1.02
N ALA A 262 -10.48 -17.46 -1.99
CA ALA A 262 -9.97 -18.81 -1.75
C ALA A 262 -8.55 -18.93 -2.30
N GLN A 263 -7.66 -19.64 -1.60
CA GLN A 263 -6.24 -19.81 -1.95
C GLN A 263 -5.85 -21.28 -2.10
N ASP A 264 -6.84 -22.15 -2.28
CA ASP A 264 -6.74 -23.60 -2.36
C ASP A 264 -7.16 -24.15 -3.74
N GLY A 265 -7.25 -23.26 -4.74
CA GLY A 265 -7.50 -23.63 -6.13
C GLY A 265 -6.45 -24.61 -6.65
N LYS A 266 -6.87 -25.47 -7.58
CA LYS A 266 -5.97 -26.41 -8.23
C LYS A 266 -5.25 -25.71 -9.38
N PRO A 267 -3.92 -25.91 -9.53
CA PRO A 267 -3.19 -25.42 -10.68
C PRO A 267 -3.85 -25.84 -12.00
N THR A 268 -4.18 -24.88 -12.85
CA THR A 268 -4.64 -25.15 -14.22
C THR A 268 -3.44 -25.30 -15.12
N ALA A 269 -3.43 -26.34 -15.98
CA ALA A 269 -2.30 -26.61 -16.88
C ALA A 269 -2.02 -25.51 -17.93
N GLU A 270 -2.92 -24.53 -18.06
CA GLU A 270 -2.88 -23.43 -19.03
C GLU A 270 -2.37 -22.12 -18.42
N ALA A 271 -1.94 -22.11 -17.16
CA ALA A 271 -1.41 -20.91 -16.53
C ALA A 271 -0.11 -20.49 -17.23
N GLN A 272 -0.20 -19.43 -18.02
CA GLN A 272 0.96 -18.87 -18.69
C GLN A 272 1.88 -18.23 -17.64
N GLU A 273 3.18 -18.54 -17.72
CA GLU A 273 4.20 -17.88 -16.91
C GLU A 273 4.32 -16.41 -17.34
N ASP A 274 3.52 -15.55 -16.73
CA ASP A 274 3.65 -14.10 -16.83
C ASP A 274 4.32 -13.55 -15.57
N ALA A 275 5.64 -13.37 -15.66
CA ALA A 275 6.45 -12.83 -14.57
C ALA A 275 5.99 -11.43 -14.12
N ARG A 276 5.42 -10.62 -15.03
CA ARG A 276 4.90 -9.28 -14.70
C ARG A 276 3.59 -9.38 -13.93
N ALA A 277 2.68 -10.24 -14.38
CA ALA A 277 1.45 -10.53 -13.65
C ALA A 277 1.77 -11.13 -12.27
N ALA A 278 2.71 -12.07 -12.17
CA ALA A 278 3.14 -12.67 -10.91
C ALA A 278 3.72 -11.62 -9.96
N THR A 279 4.62 -10.76 -10.41
CA THR A 279 5.17 -9.69 -9.56
C THR A 279 4.08 -8.72 -9.08
N SER A 280 3.14 -8.37 -9.96
CA SER A 280 2.02 -7.47 -9.63
C SER A 280 1.06 -8.09 -8.63
N LEU A 281 0.72 -9.37 -8.82
CA LEU A 281 -0.05 -10.16 -7.86
C LEU A 281 0.70 -10.30 -6.53
N GLY A 282 2.00 -10.56 -6.56
CA GLY A 282 2.85 -10.63 -5.38
C GLY A 282 2.74 -9.39 -4.50
N ARG A 283 2.81 -8.21 -5.12
CA ARG A 283 2.60 -6.92 -4.40
C ARG A 283 1.20 -6.86 -3.81
N ARG A 284 0.21 -7.36 -4.55
CA ARG A 284 -1.18 -7.34 -4.12
C ARG A 284 -1.47 -8.26 -2.93
N LEU A 285 -0.78 -9.39 -2.84
CA LEU A 285 -0.85 -10.31 -1.69
C LEU A 285 -0.36 -9.66 -0.38
N LEU A 286 0.50 -8.64 -0.46
CA LEU A 286 0.97 -7.91 0.71
C LEU A 286 -0.12 -7.05 1.37
N GLN A 287 -1.29 -6.85 0.73
CA GLN A 287 -2.35 -6.06 1.36
C GLN A 287 -2.79 -6.65 2.69
N SER A 288 -2.97 -7.96 2.79
CA SER A 288 -3.37 -8.59 4.06
C SER A 288 -2.31 -8.37 5.13
N THR A 289 -1.03 -8.50 4.77
CA THR A 289 0.09 -8.20 5.66
C THR A 289 0.07 -6.76 6.15
N GLY A 290 -0.19 -5.80 5.26
CA GLY A 290 -0.32 -4.39 5.63
C GLY A 290 -1.46 -4.12 6.61
N ASN A 291 -2.60 -4.80 6.42
CA ASN A 291 -3.74 -4.71 7.34
C ASN A 291 -3.42 -5.33 8.71
N ASP A 292 -2.77 -6.50 8.74
CA ASP A 292 -2.43 -7.22 9.97
C ASP A 292 -1.38 -6.48 10.80
N LEU A 293 -0.34 -5.95 10.14
CA LEU A 293 0.75 -5.21 10.79
C LEU A 293 0.33 -3.80 11.20
N GLY A 294 -0.63 -3.22 10.48
CA GLY A 294 -0.93 -1.80 10.53
C GLY A 294 0.17 -0.96 9.88
N ILE A 295 -0.25 -0.04 9.02
CA ILE A 295 0.62 0.95 8.36
C ILE A 295 0.14 2.33 8.76
N THR A 296 1.03 3.13 9.34
CA THR A 296 0.79 4.54 9.62
C THR A 296 1.81 5.36 8.86
N ILE A 297 1.34 6.21 7.94
CA ILE A 297 2.18 7.17 7.21
C ILE A 297 2.11 8.51 7.92
N SER A 298 3.25 9.18 8.07
CA SER A 298 3.28 10.53 8.61
C SER A 298 2.54 11.49 7.68
N PRO A 299 1.66 12.38 8.19
CA PRO A 299 0.87 13.30 7.37
C PRO A 299 1.68 14.15 6.39
N ARG A 300 2.96 14.41 6.69
CA ARG A 300 3.88 15.13 5.80
C ARG A 300 4.14 14.42 4.46
N TYR A 301 4.00 13.10 4.41
CA TYR A 301 4.21 12.30 3.21
C TYR A 301 2.88 11.96 2.53
N GLY A 302 1.80 11.83 3.30
CA GLY A 302 0.44 11.63 2.80
C GLY A 302 -0.24 10.46 3.50
N VAL A 303 -1.01 9.67 2.76
CA VAL A 303 -1.80 8.55 3.27
C VAL A 303 -1.45 7.25 2.54
N TRP A 304 -1.55 6.12 3.22
CA TRP A 304 -1.39 4.82 2.59
C TRP A 304 -2.62 4.51 1.73
N ASP A 305 -2.41 4.42 0.42
CA ASP A 305 -3.40 3.96 -0.54
C ASP A 305 -3.37 2.43 -0.62
N VAL A 306 -4.33 1.81 0.04
CA VAL A 306 -4.50 0.36 0.10
C VAL A 306 -4.86 -0.23 -1.27
N ALA A 307 -5.55 0.53 -2.13
CA ALA A 307 -5.95 0.05 -3.45
C ALA A 307 -4.78 -0.01 -4.43
N ASP A 308 -3.92 1.01 -4.42
CA ASP A 308 -2.72 1.09 -5.27
C ASP A 308 -1.47 0.45 -4.63
N MET A 309 -1.49 0.16 -3.32
CA MET A 309 -0.32 -0.23 -2.53
C MET A 309 0.80 0.83 -2.62
N ASN A 310 0.41 2.08 -2.41
CA ASN A 310 1.21 3.27 -2.65
C ASN A 310 0.95 4.34 -1.57
N ILE A 311 1.69 5.45 -1.61
CA ILE A 311 1.45 6.61 -0.75
C ILE A 311 0.85 7.71 -1.61
N ALA A 312 -0.44 7.99 -1.41
CA ALA A 312 -1.12 9.12 -2.03
C ALA A 312 -0.82 10.40 -1.24
N ALA A 313 -0.84 11.56 -1.89
CA ALA A 313 -0.59 12.84 -1.20
C ALA A 313 -1.73 13.22 -0.22
N SER A 314 -2.94 12.73 -0.47
CA SER A 314 -4.12 12.94 0.38
C SER A 314 -5.15 11.83 0.18
N GLU A 315 -6.16 11.74 1.06
CA GLU A 315 -7.27 10.77 0.90
C GLU A 315 -8.07 10.99 -0.39
N SER A 316 -8.14 12.22 -0.92
CA SER A 316 -8.80 12.52 -2.19
C SER A 316 -8.02 12.03 -3.41
N GLU A 317 -6.72 11.74 -3.25
CA GLU A 317 -5.81 11.32 -4.31
C GLU A 317 -5.55 9.81 -4.29
N THR A 318 -6.25 9.03 -3.45
CA THR A 318 -6.20 7.57 -3.53
C THR A 318 -6.96 7.06 -4.75
N LEU A 319 -6.44 6.00 -5.36
CA LEU A 319 -7.00 5.29 -6.52
C LEU A 319 -8.11 4.30 -6.15
N GLY A 320 -8.39 4.15 -4.85
CA GLY A 320 -9.52 3.37 -4.39
C GLY A 320 -9.68 3.32 -2.88
N VAL A 321 -10.62 2.46 -2.47
CA VAL A 321 -10.92 2.14 -1.08
C VAL A 321 -11.22 0.64 -0.94
N VAL A 322 -11.00 0.14 0.28
CA VAL A 322 -11.45 -1.18 0.73
C VAL A 322 -12.22 -0.96 2.04
N LEU A 323 -13.50 -1.30 2.05
CA LEU A 323 -14.40 -1.07 3.17
C LEU A 323 -14.88 -2.41 3.72
N PRO A 324 -14.75 -2.69 5.03
CA PRO A 324 -15.39 -3.87 5.61
C PRO A 324 -16.91 -3.74 5.57
N ILE A 325 -17.61 -4.84 5.30
CA ILE A 325 -19.08 -4.87 5.38
C ILE A 325 -19.50 -4.97 6.84
N LYS A 326 -20.44 -4.12 7.24
CA LYS A 326 -20.96 -4.12 8.62
C LYS A 326 -21.78 -5.38 8.89
N ASN A 327 -21.73 -5.84 10.15
CA ASN A 327 -22.53 -6.96 10.67
C ASN A 327 -22.32 -8.31 9.98
N THR A 328 -21.15 -8.55 9.39
CA THR A 328 -20.78 -9.88 8.89
C THR A 328 -20.15 -10.73 9.99
N PRO A 329 -20.44 -12.05 10.06
CA PRO A 329 -19.68 -12.96 10.93
C PRO A 329 -18.18 -12.85 10.60
N GLN A 330 -17.33 -12.68 11.62
CA GLN A 330 -15.88 -12.85 11.44
C GLN A 330 -15.62 -14.29 11.00
N GLN A 331 -14.89 -14.46 9.89
CA GLN A 331 -14.41 -15.76 9.43
C GLN A 331 -12.99 -15.98 9.92
#